data_AF-A0A6L7XL22-F1
#
_entry.id   AF-A0A6L7XL22-F1
#
_cell.length_a   1.000
_cell.length_b   1.000
_cell.length_c   1.000
_cell.angle_alpha   90.00
_cell.angle_beta   90.00
_cell.angle_gamma   90.00
#
_symmetry.space_group_name_H-M   'P 1'
#
loop_
_entity.id
_entity.type
_entity.pdbx_description
1 polymer ?
#
loop_
_entity_poly.entity_id
_entity_poly.type
_entity_poly.pdbx_seq_one_letter_code
_entity_poly.pdbx_strand_id
1 'polypeptide(L)'
;LRDAPGAEAVLIASGSEVAVAMAASDLLAGDGISTRVVSLPCWQLFAAQDEAYREQILGGDTLRVGIEAATRFGWTRWLGHDGEFVGMTGFGASAPASDLFPHFGITEEAVAERVRARLGRG
;
A
#
# COMPACT_ATOMS: atom_id res chain seq x y z
N LEU A 1 9.44 -6.43 4.79
CA LEU A 1 8.81 -6.99 3.58
C LEU A 1 8.18 -8.31 3.94
N ARG A 2 6.99 -8.60 3.42
CA ARG A 2 6.30 -9.88 3.60
C ARG A 2 6.00 -10.43 2.22
N ASP A 3 6.55 -11.59 1.92
CA ASP A 3 6.18 -12.30 0.70
C ASP A 3 5.05 -13.29 0.99
N ALA A 4 4.14 -13.39 0.04
CA ALA A 4 2.97 -14.25 0.08
C ALA A 4 2.59 -14.58 -1.38
N PRO A 5 3.12 -15.69 -1.94
CA PRO A 5 2.71 -16.17 -3.24
C PRO A 5 1.20 -16.40 -3.28
N GLY A 6 0.51 -15.85 -4.28
CA GLY A 6 -0.95 -15.95 -4.40
C GLY A 6 -1.74 -15.02 -3.46
N ALA A 7 -1.11 -13.96 -2.94
CA ALA A 7 -1.80 -12.96 -2.12
C ALA A 7 -3.03 -12.36 -2.81
N GLU A 8 -4.09 -12.14 -2.02
CA GLU A 8 -5.31 -11.45 -2.46
C GLU A 8 -5.09 -9.95 -2.65
N ALA A 9 -4.11 -9.36 -1.95
CA ALA A 9 -3.71 -7.97 -2.15
C ALA A 9 -2.21 -7.72 -1.97
N VAL A 10 -1.68 -6.69 -2.62
CA VAL A 10 -0.32 -6.19 -2.46
C VAL A 10 -0.34 -4.79 -1.86
N LEU A 11 0.25 -4.64 -0.68
CA LEU A 11 0.44 -3.37 0.01
C LEU A 11 1.79 -2.79 -0.37
N ILE A 12 1.80 -1.64 -1.03
CA ILE A 12 3.01 -0.97 -1.53
C ILE A 12 3.23 0.29 -0.72
N ALA A 13 4.38 0.40 -0.05
CA ALA A 13 4.71 1.55 0.78
C ALA A 13 6.15 2.02 0.57
N SER A 14 6.44 3.26 0.91
CA SER A 14 7.79 3.83 0.95
C SER A 14 8.11 4.32 2.37
N GLY A 15 9.39 4.47 2.72
CA GLY A 15 9.80 5.11 3.98
C GLY A 15 9.13 4.57 5.25
N SER A 16 8.61 5.49 6.06
CA SER A 16 7.95 5.22 7.35
C SER A 16 6.68 4.40 7.24
N GLU A 17 5.97 4.51 6.11
CA GLU A 17 4.66 3.92 5.87
C GLU A 17 4.74 2.40 5.69
N VAL A 18 5.95 1.85 5.52
CA VAL A 18 6.16 0.39 5.54
C VAL A 18 5.71 -0.21 6.87
N ALA A 19 5.85 0.51 8.00
CA ALA A 19 5.36 0.04 9.29
C ALA A 19 3.83 -0.08 9.30
N VAL A 20 3.12 0.91 8.74
CA VAL A 20 1.66 0.91 8.59
C VAL A 20 1.22 -0.25 7.68
N ALA A 21 1.92 -0.48 6.58
CA ALA A 21 1.63 -1.59 5.66
C ALA A 21 1.82 -2.97 6.33
N MET A 22 2.85 -3.13 7.16
CA MET A 22 3.07 -4.36 7.93
C MET A 22 1.96 -4.58 8.96
N ALA A 23 1.57 -3.55 9.72
CA ALA A 23 0.49 -3.64 10.70
C ALA A 23 -0.87 -3.93 10.03
N ALA A 24 -1.17 -3.29 8.91
CA ALA A 24 -2.37 -3.59 8.12
C ALA A 24 -2.38 -5.03 7.61
N SER A 25 -1.22 -5.55 7.18
CA SER A 25 -1.08 -6.95 6.78
C SER A 25 -1.36 -7.91 7.92
N ASP A 26 -1.02 -7.57 9.16
CA ASP A 26 -1.35 -8.37 10.34
C ASP A 26 -2.84 -8.37 10.65
N LEU A 27 -3.51 -7.21 10.56
CA LEU A 27 -4.97 -7.12 10.70
C LEU A 27 -5.69 -7.98 9.67
N LEU A 28 -5.28 -7.87 8.39
CA LEU A 28 -5.86 -8.62 7.29
C LEU A 28 -5.62 -10.13 7.41
N ALA A 29 -4.45 -10.53 7.88
CA ALA A 29 -4.17 -11.94 8.17
C ALA A 29 -5.10 -12.50 9.26
N GLY A 30 -5.47 -11.69 10.26
CA GLY A 30 -6.47 -12.03 11.27
C GLY A 30 -7.86 -12.33 10.68
N ASP A 31 -8.19 -11.72 9.54
CA ASP A 31 -9.43 -11.95 8.80
C ASP A 31 -9.31 -13.06 7.75
N GLY A 32 -8.15 -13.74 7.68
CA GLY A 32 -7.85 -14.75 6.67
C GLY A 32 -7.59 -14.19 5.28
N ILE A 33 -7.29 -12.89 5.16
CA ILE A 33 -6.94 -12.23 3.89
C ILE A 33 -5.42 -12.25 3.72
N SER A 34 -4.96 -12.91 2.68
CA SER A 34 -3.53 -13.00 2.38
C SER A 34 -3.02 -11.73 1.72
N THR A 35 -1.94 -11.15 2.26
CA THR A 35 -1.34 -9.92 1.70
C THR A 35 0.17 -10.01 1.56
N ARG A 36 0.68 -9.43 0.47
CA ARG A 36 2.11 -9.18 0.26
C ARG A 36 2.43 -7.73 0.62
N VAL A 37 3.55 -7.48 1.29
CA VAL A 37 4.03 -6.13 1.60
C VAL A 37 5.31 -5.83 0.83
N VAL A 38 5.23 -4.85 -0.08
CA VAL A 38 6.32 -4.36 -0.93
C VAL A 38 6.76 -2.98 -0.47
N SER A 39 8.06 -2.83 -0.21
CA SER A 39 8.72 -1.54 0.03
C SER A 39 9.27 -1.05 -1.30
N LEU A 40 8.87 0.15 -1.71
CA LEU A 40 9.25 0.77 -2.97
C LEU A 40 10.08 2.04 -2.72
N PRO A 41 11.32 1.93 -2.21
CA PRO A 41 12.10 3.07 -1.74
C PRO A 41 12.59 3.99 -2.87
N CYS A 42 12.71 3.47 -4.10
CA CYS A 42 13.14 4.25 -5.25
C CYS A 42 12.37 3.84 -6.50
N TRP A 43 11.47 4.71 -6.95
CA TRP A 43 10.64 4.45 -8.13
C TRP A 43 11.46 4.38 -9.41
N GLN A 44 12.52 5.18 -9.54
CA GLN A 44 13.36 5.20 -10.74
C GLN A 44 14.11 3.88 -10.91
N LEU A 45 14.72 3.38 -9.84
CA LEU A 45 15.43 2.09 -9.86
C LEU A 45 14.47 0.93 -10.09
N PHE A 46 13.28 0.96 -9.48
CA PHE A 46 12.26 -0.06 -9.74
C PHE A 46 11.74 -0.01 -11.18
N ALA A 47 11.51 1.18 -11.73
CA ALA A 47 11.09 1.37 -13.11
C ALA A 47 12.13 0.89 -14.13
N ALA A 48 13.41 0.89 -13.77
CA ALA A 48 14.51 0.41 -14.61
C ALA A 48 14.64 -1.13 -14.63
N GLN A 49 13.93 -1.84 -13.74
CA GLN A 49 13.89 -3.29 -13.77
C GLN A 49 13.05 -3.79 -14.95
N ASP A 50 13.30 -5.01 -15.39
CA ASP A 50 12.50 -5.64 -16.43
C ASP A 50 11.03 -5.78 -16.02
N GLU A 51 10.16 -5.96 -17.01
CA GLU A 51 8.72 -6.08 -16.80
C GLU A 51 8.36 -7.32 -15.97
N ALA A 52 8.98 -8.46 -16.26
CA ALA A 52 8.73 -9.71 -15.55
C ALA A 52 9.01 -9.59 -14.04
N TYR A 53 10.11 -8.93 -13.66
CA TYR A 53 10.46 -8.65 -12.28
C TYR A 53 9.44 -7.73 -11.62
N ARG A 54 9.03 -6.65 -12.31
CA ARG A 54 8.02 -5.73 -11.77
C ARG A 54 6.67 -6.43 -11.57
N GLU A 55 6.25 -7.25 -12.52
CA GLU A 55 5.04 -8.07 -12.42
C GLU A 55 5.12 -9.10 -11.29
N GLN A 56 6.26 -9.78 -11.16
CA GLN A 56 6.50 -10.74 -10.09
C GLN A 56 6.38 -10.07 -8.71
N ILE A 57 6.96 -8.87 -8.54
CA ILE A 57 6.91 -8.13 -7.27
C ILE A 57 5.50 -7.60 -7.00
N LEU A 58 4.85 -6.98 -8.01
CA LEU A 58 3.54 -6.35 -7.87
C LEU A 58 2.35 -7.31 -7.97
N GLY A 59 2.60 -8.59 -8.23
CA GLY A 59 1.59 -9.64 -8.21
C GLY A 59 0.64 -9.64 -9.41
N GLY A 60 1.06 -9.15 -10.59
CA GLY A 60 0.16 -9.11 -11.77
C GLY A 60 -1.13 -8.35 -11.48
N ASP A 61 -2.29 -8.85 -11.92
CA ASP A 61 -3.58 -8.14 -11.75
C ASP A 61 -4.20 -8.20 -10.33
N THR A 62 -3.43 -8.65 -9.33
CA THR A 62 -3.85 -8.60 -7.92
C THR A 62 -4.18 -7.17 -7.49
N LEU A 63 -5.12 -7.00 -6.56
CA LEU A 63 -5.43 -5.72 -5.93
C LEU A 63 -4.17 -5.09 -5.31
N ARG A 64 -3.89 -3.82 -5.65
CA ARG A 64 -2.73 -3.09 -5.12
C ARG A 64 -3.18 -1.87 -4.33
N VAL A 65 -2.61 -1.68 -3.15
CA VAL A 65 -2.87 -0.51 -2.28
C VAL A 65 -1.56 0.24 -2.04
N GLY A 66 -1.49 1.49 -2.50
CA GLY A 66 -0.35 2.38 -2.26
C GLY A 66 -0.51 3.14 -0.96
N ILE A 67 0.56 3.26 -0.18
CA ILE A 67 0.56 3.86 1.16
C ILE A 67 1.74 4.81 1.25
N GLU A 68 1.47 6.11 1.34
CA GLU A 68 2.51 7.14 1.42
C GLU A 68 1.97 8.42 2.04
N ALA A 69 2.76 9.11 2.88
CA ALA A 69 2.50 10.49 3.31
C ALA A 69 2.78 11.49 2.18
N ALA A 70 2.10 11.28 1.06
CA ALA A 70 2.12 12.10 -0.14
C ALA A 70 0.77 12.03 -0.82
N THR A 71 0.60 12.82 -1.89
CA THR A 71 -0.59 12.71 -2.73
C THR A 71 -0.51 11.47 -3.62
N ARG A 72 -1.67 11.02 -4.11
CA ARG A 72 -1.78 9.90 -5.07
C ARG A 72 -1.04 10.14 -6.40
N PHE A 73 -0.60 11.36 -6.69
CA PHE A 73 -0.01 11.70 -7.98
C PHE A 73 1.14 10.75 -8.34
N GLY A 74 1.06 10.14 -9.53
CA GLY A 74 2.06 9.19 -10.03
C GLY A 74 1.85 7.74 -9.60
N TRP A 75 1.10 7.45 -8.52
CA TRP A 75 0.92 6.08 -8.01
C TRP A 75 0.14 5.15 -8.95
N THR A 76 -0.74 5.69 -9.79
CA THR A 76 -1.56 4.90 -10.74
C THR A 76 -0.72 3.95 -11.59
N ARG A 77 0.54 4.32 -11.93
CA ARG A 77 1.45 3.46 -12.71
C ARG A 77 1.83 2.16 -12.00
N TRP A 78 1.77 2.12 -10.67
CA TRP A 78 2.10 0.95 -9.86
C TRP A 78 0.85 0.21 -9.41
N LEU A 79 -0.26 0.91 -9.22
CA LEU A 79 -1.46 0.35 -8.63
C LEU A 79 -2.40 -0.33 -9.63
N GLY A 80 -2.25 -0.05 -10.93
CA GLY A 80 -3.15 -0.61 -11.95
C GLY A 80 -4.55 0.02 -11.91
N HIS A 81 -5.49 -0.59 -12.62
CA HIS A 81 -6.83 -0.04 -12.82
C HIS A 81 -7.67 -0.01 -11.52
N ASP A 82 -7.65 -1.11 -10.77
CA ASP A 82 -8.41 -1.27 -9.52
C ASP A 82 -7.63 -0.82 -8.28
N GLY A 83 -6.57 -0.06 -8.50
CA GLY A 83 -5.64 0.38 -7.49
C GLY A 83 -6.25 1.31 -6.44
N GLU A 84 -5.95 1.05 -5.18
CA GLU A 84 -6.32 1.90 -4.04
C GLU A 84 -5.12 2.70 -3.53
N PHE A 85 -5.40 3.83 -2.88
CA PHE A 85 -4.37 4.67 -2.29
C PHE A 85 -4.81 5.21 -0.93
N VAL A 86 -3.90 5.11 0.04
CA VAL A 86 -4.01 5.68 1.39
C VAL A 86 -2.86 6.67 1.55
N GLY A 87 -3.22 7.95 1.65
CA GLY A 87 -2.27 9.05 1.71
C GLY A 87 -2.98 10.38 1.78
N MET A 88 -2.24 11.45 1.52
CA MET A 88 -2.72 12.81 1.73
C MET A 88 -3.61 13.29 0.58
N THR A 89 -4.70 14.01 0.91
CA THR A 89 -5.62 14.63 -0.06
C THR A 89 -5.42 16.15 -0.22
N GLY A 90 -4.50 16.73 0.55
CA GLY A 90 -4.21 18.17 0.56
C GLY A 90 -2.80 18.46 1.06
N PHE A 91 -2.52 19.73 1.36
CA PHE A 91 -1.24 20.14 1.94
C PHE A 91 -1.02 19.53 3.34
N GLY A 92 0.25 19.42 3.73
CA GLY A 92 0.63 19.02 5.07
C GLY A 92 0.07 19.96 6.15
N ALA A 93 0.12 19.49 7.39
CA ALA A 93 -0.20 20.28 8.57
C ALA A 93 1.05 20.39 9.45
N SER A 94 1.11 21.44 10.28
CA SER A 94 2.19 21.62 11.24
C SER A 94 1.86 20.88 12.53
N ALA A 95 2.29 19.62 12.64
CA ALA A 95 2.20 18.81 13.85
C ALA A 95 3.29 17.72 13.86
N PRO A 96 3.58 17.07 15.00
CA PRO A 96 4.41 15.87 15.04
C PRO A 96 3.91 14.77 14.11
N ALA A 97 4.82 13.96 13.55
CA ALA A 97 4.46 12.89 12.62
C ALA A 97 3.45 11.89 13.20
N SER A 98 3.51 11.60 14.51
CA SER A 98 2.54 10.76 15.23
C SER A 98 1.10 11.25 15.12
N ASP A 99 0.92 12.56 14.96
CA ASP A 99 -0.39 13.20 14.92
C ASP A 99 -0.86 13.39 13.47
N LEU A 100 0.10 13.52 12.54
CA LEU A 100 -0.18 13.69 11.11
C LEU A 100 -0.72 12.42 10.45
N PHE A 101 -0.23 11.23 10.83
CA PHE A 101 -0.69 9.98 10.24
C PHE A 101 -2.18 9.71 10.49
N PRO A 102 -2.68 9.76 11.75
CA PRO A 102 -4.12 9.70 12.02
C PRO A 102 -4.90 10.83 11.36
N HIS A 103 -4.36 12.05 11.36
CA HIS A 103 -5.03 13.21 10.75
C HIS A 103 -5.28 13.02 9.25
N PHE A 104 -4.31 12.46 8.52
CA PHE A 104 -4.43 12.15 7.10
C PHE A 104 -5.05 10.77 6.81
N GLY A 105 -5.45 10.03 7.84
CA GLY A 105 -6.02 8.68 7.69
C GLY A 105 -5.02 7.65 7.16
N ILE A 106 -3.73 7.87 7.39
CA ILE A 106 -2.65 6.91 7.06
C ILE A 106 -2.48 5.99 8.26
N THR A 107 -3.45 5.09 8.44
CA THR A 107 -3.45 4.11 9.54
C THR A 107 -3.63 2.71 8.99
N GLU A 108 -3.24 1.72 9.78
CA GLU A 108 -3.36 0.31 9.45
C GLU A 108 -4.82 -0.10 9.24
N GLU A 109 -5.75 0.46 10.01
CA GLU A 109 -7.19 0.23 9.85
C GLU A 109 -7.68 0.79 8.52
N ALA A 110 -7.30 2.02 8.16
CA ALA A 110 -7.70 2.61 6.89
C ALA A 110 -7.23 1.79 5.69
N VAL A 111 -6.01 1.24 5.76
CA VAL A 111 -5.48 0.32 4.73
C VAL A 111 -6.28 -0.98 4.71
N ALA A 112 -6.51 -1.61 5.86
CA ALA A 112 -7.24 -2.87 5.96
C ALA A 112 -8.68 -2.72 5.44
N GLU A 113 -9.38 -1.64 5.80
CA GLU A 113 -10.73 -1.32 5.33
C GLU A 113 -10.79 -1.19 3.80
N ARG A 114 -9.81 -0.54 3.17
CA ARG A 114 -9.77 -0.45 1.69
C ARG A 114 -9.64 -1.82 1.04
N VAL A 115 -8.81 -2.70 1.60
CA VAL A 115 -8.66 -4.07 1.10
C VAL A 115 -9.97 -4.85 1.29
N ARG A 116 -10.54 -4.85 2.50
CA ARG A 116 -11.81 -5.54 2.81
C ARG A 116 -12.93 -5.09 1.86
N ALA A 117 -13.11 -3.78 1.71
CA ALA A 117 -14.14 -3.22 0.84
C ALA A 117 -13.97 -3.67 -0.61
N ARG A 118 -12.75 -3.67 -1.13
CA ARG A 118 -12.48 -4.04 -2.52
C ARG A 118 -12.58 -5.53 -2.79
N LEU A 119 -12.34 -6.38 -1.78
CA LEU A 119 -12.56 -7.82 -1.81
C LEU A 119 -14.00 -8.23 -1.46
N GLY A 120 -14.89 -7.29 -1.11
CA GLY A 120 -16.28 -7.58 -0.74
C GLY A 120 -16.43 -8.25 0.63
N ARG A 121 -15.54 -7.96 1.58
CA ARG A 121 -15.50 -8.50 2.95
C ARG A 121 -15.72 -7.42 4.02
N GLY A 122 -16.48 -6.38 3.69
CA GLY A 122 -16.87 -5.29 4.61
C GLY A 122 -18.20 -5.55 5.31
#